data_AF-A0A7J6QAM1-F1
#
_entry.id   AF-A0A7J6QAM1-F1
#
_cell.length_a   1.000
_cell.length_b   1.000
_cell.length_c   1.000
_cell.angle_alpha   90.00
_cell.angle_beta   90.00
_cell.angle_gamma   90.00
#
_symmetry.space_group_name_H-M   'P 1'
#
loop_
_entity.id
_entity.type
_entity.pdbx_description
1 polymer ?
#
loop_
_entity_poly.entity_id
_entity_poly.type
_entity_poly.pdbx_seq_one_letter_code
_entity_poly.pdbx_strand_id
1 'polypeptide(L)' 'MDNVDVTNLNRQFLFREADIGLSKAKVAAAFVNDRCAHLGVHVTPYHGKIQDFGPDFYEQFFLIIAGLDNIPARR' A
#
# COMPACT_ATOMS: atom_id res chain seq x y z
N MET A 1 -2.96 -6.97 -3.86
CA MET A 1 -3.05 -6.84 -5.33
C MET A 1 -4.33 -6.10 -5.66
N ASP A 2 -4.42 -4.84 -5.23
CA ASP A 2 -5.69 -4.12 -5.26
C ASP A 2 -5.56 -2.84 -6.06
N ASN A 3 -6.60 -2.57 -6.83
CA ASN A 3 -6.80 -1.30 -7.50
C ASN A 3 -7.79 -0.45 -6.70
N VAL A 4 -7.70 0.87 -6.85
CA VAL A 4 -8.61 1.82 -6.22
C VAL A 4 -10.01 1.61 -6.81
N ASP A 5 -10.98 1.45 -5.93
CA ASP A 5 -12.40 1.34 -6.27
C ASP A 5 -13.17 2.54 -5.70
N VAL A 6 -14.29 2.91 -6.33
CA VAL A 6 -15.14 4.03 -5.88
C VAL A 6 -15.58 3.86 -4.42
N THR A 7 -15.86 2.63 -3.99
CA THR A 7 -16.26 2.32 -2.61
C THR A 7 -15.15 2.57 -1.60
N ASN A 8 -13.90 2.80 -2.03
CA ASN A 8 -12.78 3.08 -1.14
C ASN A 8 -12.73 4.57 -0.73
N LEU A 9 -13.24 5.47 -1.57
CA LEU A 9 -13.11 6.91 -1.41
C LEU A 9 -13.80 7.46 -0.15
N ASN A 10 -14.77 6.72 0.39
CA ASN A 10 -15.48 7.11 1.61
C ASN A 10 -14.64 6.98 2.91
N ARG A 11 -13.51 6.29 2.87
CA ARG A 11 -12.68 6.02 4.08
C ARG A 11 -11.17 5.98 3.84
N GLN A 12 -10.73 5.78 2.59
CA GLN A 12 -9.32 5.70 2.23
C GLN A 12 -8.86 7.03 1.63
N PHE A 13 -8.54 7.97 2.51
CA PHE A 13 -8.30 9.39 2.18
C PHE A 13 -7.07 9.65 1.29
N LEU A 14 -6.25 8.64 1.03
CA LEU A 14 -5.10 8.74 0.12
C LEU A 14 -5.51 8.71 -1.36
N PHE A 15 -6.75 8.32 -1.67
CA PHE A 15 -7.22 8.11 -3.04
C PHE A 15 -8.21 9.20 -3.48
N ARG A 16 -8.25 9.46 -4.79
CA ARG A 16 -9.16 10.39 -5.46
C ARG A 16 -9.94 9.67 -6.56
N GLU A 17 -11.00 10.31 -7.06
CA GLU A 17 -11.78 9.76 -8.19
C GLU A 17 -10.92 9.50 -9.43
N ALA A 18 -9.93 10.35 -9.70
CA ALA A 18 -8.99 10.17 -10.81
C ALA A 18 -8.09 8.93 -10.67
N ASP A 19 -7.99 8.36 -9.46
CA ASP A 19 -7.13 7.21 -9.20
C ASP A 19 -7.86 5.87 -9.39
N ILE A 20 -9.18 5.88 -9.64
CA ILE A 20 -9.98 4.66 -9.78
C ILE A 20 -9.40 3.75 -10.88
N GLY A 21 -9.24 2.47 -10.56
CA GLY A 21 -8.62 1.47 -11.43
C GLY A 21 -7.09 1.41 -11.36
N LEU A 22 -6.43 2.41 -10.75
CA LEU A 22 -4.98 2.37 -10.54
C LEU A 22 -4.62 1.54 -9.30
N SER A 23 -3.39 1.05 -9.28
CA SER A 23 -2.83 0.31 -8.14
C SER A 23 -2.86 1.14 -6.84
N LYS A 24 -3.53 0.64 -5.79
CA LYS A 24 -3.54 1.27 -4.46
C LYS A 24 -2.14 1.53 -3.91
N ALA A 25 -1.24 0.54 -4.01
CA ALA A 25 0.13 0.65 -3.50
C ALA A 25 0.89 1.82 -4.13
N LYS A 26 0.92 1.87 -5.47
CA LYS A 26 1.54 2.96 -6.24
C LYS A 26 0.92 4.33 -5.93
N VAL A 27 -0.40 4.46 -5.90
CA VAL A 27 -1.08 5.73 -5.62
C VAL A 27 -0.80 6.19 -4.19
N ALA A 28 -0.90 5.29 -3.20
CA ALA A 28 -0.64 5.61 -1.80
C ALA A 28 0.81 6.08 -1.58
N ALA A 29 1.79 5.38 -2.16
CA ALA A 29 3.19 5.77 -2.07
C ALA A 29 3.45 7.13 -2.75
N ALA A 30 2.90 7.35 -3.95
CA ALA A 30 3.03 8.63 -4.64
C ALA A 30 2.45 9.78 -3.80
N PHE A 31 1.26 9.61 -3.25
CA PHE A 31 0.61 10.60 -2.40
C PHE A 31 1.46 10.95 -1.16
N VAL A 32 1.96 9.93 -0.44
CA VAL A 32 2.74 10.15 0.78
C VAL A 32 4.10 10.78 0.46
N ASN A 33 4.78 10.31 -0.58
CA ASN A 33 6.07 10.85 -0.99
C ASN A 33 5.97 12.33 -1.41
N ASP A 34 4.90 12.71 -2.11
CA ASP A 34 4.65 14.12 -2.46
C ASP A 34 4.30 14.96 -1.22
N ARG A 35 3.29 14.53 -0.46
CA ARG A 35 2.78 15.27 0.70
C ARG A 35 3.83 15.45 1.80
N CYS A 36 4.67 14.44 2.03
CA CYS A 36 5.63 14.38 3.12
C CYS A 36 7.09 14.56 2.66
N ALA A 37 7.33 15.00 1.42
CA ALA A 37 8.67 15.19 0.86
C ALA A 37 9.59 16.03 1.77
N HIS A 38 9.02 17.09 2.38
CA HIS A 38 9.71 18.00 3.28
C HIS A 38 10.22 17.36 4.58
N LEU A 39 9.73 16.16 4.93
CA LEU A 39 10.17 15.38 6.10
C LEU A 39 11.21 14.31 5.72
N GLY A 40 11.61 14.21 4.45
CA GLY A 40 12.51 13.17 3.97
C GLY A 40 11.91 11.77 3.94
N VAL A 41 10.57 11.65 3.95
CA VAL A 41 9.87 10.36 3.88
C VAL A 41 10.04 9.72 2.50
N HIS A 42 10.33 8.43 2.47
CA HIS A 42 10.40 7.63 1.24
C HIS A 42 9.64 6.31 1.40
N VAL A 43 8.57 6.16 0.60
CA VAL A 43 7.73 4.97 0.55
C VAL A 43 7.95 4.25 -0.78
N THR A 44 8.39 2.99 -0.70
CA THR A 44 8.55 2.09 -1.85
C THR A 44 7.29 1.24 -2.02
N PRO A 45 6.51 1.38 -3.11
CA PRO A 45 5.30 0.60 -3.31
C PRO A 45 5.59 -0.79 -3.87
N TYR A 46 4.91 -1.79 -3.33
CA TYR A 46 4.87 -3.14 -3.90
C TYR A 46 3.43 -3.47 -4.32
N HIS A 47 3.20 -3.66 -5.62
CA HIS A 47 1.91 -4.15 -6.13
C HIS A 47 1.99 -5.66 -6.35
N GLY A 48 1.53 -6.43 -5.37
CA GLY A 48 1.52 -7.88 -5.42
C GLY A 48 0.68 -8.47 -4.30
N LYS A 49 0.72 -9.79 -4.16
CA LYS A 49 0.23 -10.47 -2.97
C LYS A 49 1.41 -10.71 -2.02
N ILE A 50 1.13 -10.75 -0.72
CA ILE A 50 2.17 -11.01 0.29
C ILE A 50 2.80 -12.40 0.09
N GLN A 51 2.03 -13.36 -0.43
CA GLN A 51 2.48 -14.72 -0.70
C GLN A 51 3.50 -14.80 -1.84
N ASP A 52 3.65 -13.74 -2.64
CA ASP A 52 4.60 -13.70 -3.75
C ASP A 52 6.04 -13.40 -3.27
N PHE A 53 6.20 -13.00 -2.00
CA PHE A 53 7.49 -12.65 -1.41
C PHE A 53 7.98 -13.79 -0.51
N GLY A 54 9.25 -14.16 -0.66
CA GLY A 54 9.91 -15.17 0.18
C GLY A 54 10.44 -14.61 1.51
N PRO A 55 10.97 -15.47 2.40
CA PRO A 55 11.50 -15.07 3.71
C PRO A 55 12.54 -13.95 3.64
N ASP A 56 13.49 -14.03 2.71
CA ASP A 56 14.56 -13.03 2.52
C ASP A 56 14.02 -11.61 2.33
N PHE A 57 12.85 -11.46 1.69
CA PHE A 57 12.20 -10.17 1.55
C PHE A 57 11.70 -9.64 2.89
N TYR A 58 11.11 -10.48 3.74
CA TYR A 58 10.57 -10.03 5.01
C TYR A 58 11.66 -9.76 6.05
N GLU A 59 12.78 -10.47 5.98
CA GLU A 59 13.93 -10.31 6.88
C GLU A 59 14.61 -8.94 6.75
N GLN A 60 14.38 -8.19 5.67
CA GLN A 60 14.95 -6.85 5.49
C GLN A 60 14.30 -5.78 6.40
N PHE A 61 13.14 -6.07 7.02
CA PHE A 61 12.36 -5.08 7.78
C PHE A 61 12.53 -5.27 9.29
N PHE A 62 12.78 -4.17 10.01
CA PHE A 62 12.82 -4.18 11.48
C PHE A 62 11.45 -4.40 12.14
N LEU A 63 10.38 -3.94 11.48
CA LEU A 63 9.01 -4.03 11.96
C LEU A 63 8.07 -4.19 10.77
N ILE A 64 7.07 -5.07 10.92
CA ILE A 64 6.00 -5.28 9.94
C ILE A 64 4.67 -4.96 10.62
N ILE A 65 3.87 -4.10 9.98
CA ILE A 65 2.51 -3.76 10.41
C ILE A 65 1.52 -4.30 9.37
N ALA A 66 0.60 -5.16 9.79
CA ALA A 66 -0.35 -5.82 8.90
C ALA A 66 -1.76 -5.21 9.01
N GLY A 67 -2.17 -4.44 7.99
CA GLY A 67 -3.53 -3.92 7.82
C GLY A 67 -4.44 -4.83 6.98
N LEU A 68 -4.33 -6.16 7.15
CA LEU A 68 -4.96 -7.16 6.27
C LEU A 68 -6.42 -7.42 6.65
N ASP A 69 -7.27 -7.64 5.67
CA ASP A 69 -8.73 -7.76 5.80
C ASP A 69 -9.23 -9.21 5.93
N ASN A 70 -8.40 -10.21 5.66
CA ASN A 70 -8.81 -11.62 5.66
C ASN A 70 -7.90 -12.52 6.52
N ILE A 71 -8.50 -13.58 7.08
CA ILE A 71 -7.82 -14.54 7.98
C ILE A 71 -6.70 -15.31 7.26
N PRO A 72 -6.88 -15.81 6.03
CA PRO A 72 -5.83 -16.55 5.34
C PRO A 72 -4.54 -15.75 5.13
N ALA A 73 -4.63 -14.45 4.85
CA ALA A 73 -3.45 -13.60 4.72
C ALA A 73 -2.77 -13.29 6.06
N ARG A 74 -3.45 -13.52 7.19
CA ARG A 74 -2.89 -13.33 8.54
C ARG A 74 -2.24 -14.60 9.10
N ARG A 75 -2.44 -15.77 8.49
CA ARG A 75 -1.89 -17.05 8.92
C ARG A 75 -0.74 -17.46 8.00
#